data_AF-A0AAA9ZV83-F1
#
_entry.id   AF-A0AAA9ZV83-F1
#
_cell.length_a   1.000
_cell.length_b   1.000
_cell.length_c   1.000
_cell.angle_alpha   90.00
_cell.angle_beta   90.00
_cell.angle_gamma   90.00
#
_symmetry.space_group_name_H-M   'P 1'
#
loop_
_entity.id
_entity.type
_entity.pdbx_description
1 polymer ?
#
loop_
_entity_poly.entity_id
_entity_poly.type
_entity_poly.pdbx_seq_one_letter_code
_entity_poly.pdbx_strand_id
1 'polypeptide(L)' 'MRPQIPYEDLGSNNTNDPTKREFSVGVTVDGQRFIRKARSKKLARKEAAVAACRQLFDVQFVETAATAE' A
#
# COMPACT_ATOMS: atom_id res chain seq x y z
N MET A 1 -7.89 10.01 -10.61
CA MET A 1 -7.06 10.06 -9.38
C MET A 1 -7.51 11.25 -8.55
N ARG A 2 -7.83 11.07 -7.26
CA ARG A 2 -8.19 12.20 -6.39
C ARG A 2 -6.90 12.86 -5.86
N PRO A 3 -6.56 14.09 -6.28
CA PRO A 3 -5.38 14.78 -5.76
C PRO A 3 -5.55 15.06 -4.26
N GLN A 4 -4.44 15.15 -3.53
CA GLN A 4 -4.35 15.49 -2.09
C GLN A 4 -4.82 14.44 -1.08
N ILE A 5 -5.03 13.16 -1.44
CA ILE A 5 -5.27 12.13 -0.43
C ILE A 5 -3.99 11.88 0.39
N PRO A 6 -3.99 12.09 1.72
CA PRO A 6 -2.81 11.83 2.54
C PRO A 6 -2.64 10.32 2.79
N TYR A 7 -1.38 9.88 2.77
CA TYR A 7 -1.01 8.55 3.25
C TYR A 7 -0.59 8.66 4.72
N GLU A 8 -1.21 7.85 5.56
CA GLU A 8 -0.91 7.74 6.97
C GLU A 8 0.09 6.60 7.22
N ASP A 9 1.20 6.90 7.87
CA ASP A 9 2.17 5.89 8.30
C ASP A 9 1.71 5.33 9.65
N LEU A 10 1.26 4.06 9.66
CA LEU A 10 0.74 3.40 10.86
C LEU A 10 1.84 2.68 11.66
N GLY A 11 3.09 2.87 11.27
CA GLY A 11 4.26 2.30 11.95
C GLY A 11 4.76 1.00 11.32
N SER A 12 5.77 0.42 11.97
CA SER A 12 6.35 -0.87 11.59
C SER A 12 6.03 -1.92 12.65
N ASN A 13 5.93 -3.18 12.27
CA ASN A 13 5.96 -4.28 13.24
C ASN A 13 7.28 -4.23 14.02
N ASN A 14 7.23 -4.29 15.37
CA ASN A 14 8.37 -4.27 16.27
C ASN A 14 9.10 -5.63 16.29
N THR A 15 9.48 -6.10 15.12
CA THR A 15 10.32 -7.29 14.98
C THR A 15 11.78 -6.83 14.88
N ASN A 16 12.63 -7.44 15.70
CA ASN A 16 14.06 -7.17 15.73
C ASN A 16 14.76 -7.66 14.44
N ASP A 17 14.14 -8.59 13.71
CA ASP A 17 14.61 -9.08 12.42
C ASP A 17 14.30 -8.08 11.28
N PRO A 18 15.32 -7.47 10.65
CA PRO A 18 15.12 -6.52 9.56
C PRO A 18 14.46 -7.17 8.33
N THR A 19 14.67 -8.46 8.12
CA THR A 19 14.09 -9.24 7.01
C THR A 19 12.59 -9.46 7.14
N LYS A 20 12.06 -9.49 8.37
CA LYS A 20 10.64 -9.67 8.67
C LYS A 20 9.93 -8.36 9.00
N ARG A 21 10.64 -7.23 8.86
CA ARG A 21 10.07 -5.92 9.17
C ARG A 21 8.99 -5.57 8.16
N GLU A 22 7.78 -5.38 8.67
CA GLU A 22 6.63 -4.94 7.89
C GLU A 22 6.27 -3.51 8.27
N PHE A 23 5.97 -2.69 7.27
CA PHE A 23 5.52 -1.32 7.40
C PHE A 23 4.05 -1.26 7.05
N SER A 24 3.26 -0.65 7.93
CA SER A 24 1.83 -0.47 7.75
C SER A 24 1.56 0.95 7.27
N VAL A 25 0.81 1.08 6.17
CA VAL A 25 0.39 2.36 5.61
C VAL A 25 -1.11 2.35 5.41
N GLY A 26 -1.77 3.42 5.83
CA GLY A 26 -3.18 3.69 5.63
C GLY A 26 -3.41 4.78 4.57
N VAL A 27 -4.48 4.66 3.81
CA VAL A 27 -4.99 5.72 2.94
C VAL A 27 -6.51 5.75 3.03
N THR A 28 -7.10 6.94 3.17
CA THR A 28 -8.55 7.09 3.22
C THR A 28 -9.04 7.70 1.92
N VAL A 29 -9.80 6.95 1.13
CA VAL A 29 -10.36 7.41 -0.15
C VAL A 29 -11.86 7.22 -0.13
N ASP A 30 -12.61 8.27 -0.45
CA ASP A 30 -14.08 8.21 -0.55
C ASP A 30 -14.78 7.78 0.76
N GLY A 31 -14.23 8.19 1.91
CA GLY A 31 -14.73 7.79 3.23
C GLY A 31 -14.36 6.35 3.63
N GLN A 32 -13.67 5.61 2.76
CA GLN A 32 -13.22 4.24 3.01
C GLN A 32 -11.74 4.24 3.36
N ARG A 33 -11.38 3.59 4.46
CA ARG A 33 -10.00 3.50 4.95
C ARG A 33 -9.36 2.19 4.52
N PHE A 34 -8.28 2.29 3.75
CA PHE A 34 -7.51 1.18 3.23
C PHE A 34 -6.18 1.10 3.95
N ILE A 35 -5.96 0.00 4.66
CA ILE A 35 -4.72 -0.24 5.40
C ILE A 35 -4.01 -1.44 4.78
N ARG A 36 -2.73 -1.28 4.45
CA ARG A 36 -1.88 -2.34 3.89
C ARG A 36 -0.54 -2.38 4.59
N LYS A 37 0.01 -3.59 4.66
CA LYS A 37 1.32 -3.87 5.24
C LYS A 37 2.23 -4.41 4.15
N ALA A 38 3.49 -4.01 4.16
CA ALA A 38 4.48 -4.54 3.23
C ALA A 38 5.90 -4.39 3.78
N ARG A 39 6.88 -5.01 3.11
CA ARG A 39 8.30 -4.96 3.52
C ARG A 39 8.92 -3.56 3.54
N SER A 40 8.30 -2.59 2.86
CA SER A 40 8.76 -1.20 2.79
C SER A 40 7.58 -0.24 2.74
N LYS A 41 7.75 0.98 3.28
CA LYS A 41 6.72 2.05 3.22
C LYS A 41 6.26 2.35 1.78
N LYS A 42 7.18 2.31 0.80
CA LYS A 42 6.85 2.49 -0.62
C LYS A 42 5.92 1.40 -1.15
N LEU A 43 6.21 0.15 -0.80
CA LEU A 43 5.42 -1.00 -1.25
C LEU A 43 4.04 -0.99 -0.57
N ALA A 44 3.98 -0.67 0.72
CA ALA A 44 2.73 -0.54 1.45
C ALA A 44 1.84 0.57 0.88
N ARG A 45 2.44 1.71 0.46
CA ARG A 45 1.72 2.77 -0.26
C ARG A 45 1.16 2.29 -1.59
N LYS A 46 1.97 1.58 -2.39
CA LYS A 46 1.53 1.00 -3.67
C LYS A 46 0.34 0.07 -3.44
N GLU A 47 0.44 -0.86 -2.51
CA GLU A 47 -0.63 -1.80 -2.17
C GLU A 47 -1.90 -1.11 -1.68
N ALA A 48 -1.75 -0.08 -0.84
CA ALA A 48 -2.88 0.72 -0.35
C ALA A 48 -3.57 1.46 -1.51
N ALA A 49 -2.79 2.03 -2.44
CA ALA A 49 -3.31 2.68 -3.64
C ALA A 49 -4.01 1.69 -4.58
N VAL A 50 -3.41 0.51 -4.80
CA VAL A 50 -3.97 -0.57 -5.62
C VAL A 50 -5.30 -1.03 -5.05
N ALA A 51 -5.37 -1.26 -3.73
CA ALA A 51 -6.61 -1.64 -3.05
C ALA A 51 -7.69 -0.57 -3.19
N ALA A 52 -7.34 0.71 -2.98
CA ALA A 52 -8.26 1.82 -3.16
C ALA A 52 -8.77 1.92 -4.61
N CYS A 53 -7.87 1.83 -5.58
CA CYS A 53 -8.23 1.91 -6.99
C CYS A 53 -9.11 0.72 -7.40
N ARG A 54 -8.80 -0.49 -6.95
CA ARG A 54 -9.60 -1.69 -7.22
C ARG A 54 -11.01 -1.56 -6.64
N GLN A 55 -11.16 -1.03 -5.43
CA GLN A 55 -12.48 -0.87 -4.80
C GLN A 55 -13.30 0.28 -5.41
N LEU A 56 -12.65 1.35 -5.88
CA LEU A 56 -13.34 2.52 -6.41
C LEU A 56 -13.62 2.47 -7.91
N PHE A 57 -12.74 1.80 -8.67
CA PHE A 57 -12.78 1.80 -10.14
C PHE A 57 -12.86 0.38 -10.73
N ASP A 58 -12.97 -0.66 -9.89
CA ASP A 58 -12.95 -2.09 -10.30
C ASP A 58 -11.75 -2.46 -11.18
N VAL A 59 -10.61 -1.77 -11.00
CA VAL A 59 -9.40 -1.99 -11.80
C VAL A 59 -8.53 -3.09 -11.20
N GLN A 60 -8.09 -4.02 -12.04
CA GLN A 60 -7.06 -5.00 -11.69
C GLN A 60 -5.70 -4.53 -12.22
N PHE A 61 -4.79 -4.21 -11.30
CA PHE A 61 -3.40 -3.97 -11.65
C PHE A 61 -2.71 -5.31 -11.79
N VAL A 62 -2.47 -5.74 -13.03
CA VAL A 62 -1.58 -6.86 -13.30
C VAL A 62 -0.17 -6.35 -13.00
N GLU A 63 0.44 -6.83 -11.92
CA GLU A 63 1.86 -6.58 -11.69
C GLU A 63 2.65 -7.32 -12.77
N THR A 64 2.99 -6.61 -13.86
CA THR A 64 4.10 -7.01 -14.72
C THR A 64 5.36 -6.89 -13.88
N ALA A 65 5.64 -7.94 -13.09
CA ALA A 65 6.94 -8.17 -12.53
C ALA A 65 7.89 -8.17 -13.72
N ALA A 66 8.68 -7.10 -13.84
CA ALA A 66 9.76 -7.04 -14.79
C ALA A 66 10.75 -8.17 -14.42
N THR A 67 10.57 -9.32 -15.05
CA THR A 67 11.63 -10.29 -15.26
C THR A 67 12.67 -9.55 -16.10
N ALA A 68 13.67 -9.00 -15.42
CA ALA A 68 14.93 -8.66 -16.06
C ALA A 68 15.61 -10.00 -16.36
N GLU A 69 15.54 -10.42 -17.62
CA GLU A 69 16.46 -11.39 -18.21
C GLU A 69 17.69 -10.65 -18.74
#